data_AF-A0AAU2VK21-F1
#
_entry.id   AF-A0AAU2VK21-F1
#
_cell.length_a   1.000
_cell.length_b   1.000
_cell.length_c   1.000
_cell.angle_alpha   90.00
_cell.angle_beta   90.00
_cell.angle_gamma   90.00
#
_symmetry.space_group_name_H-M   'P 1'
#
loop_
_entity.id
_entity.type
_entity.pdbx_description
1 polymer ?
#
loop_
_entity_poly.entity_id
_entity_poly.type
_entity_poly.pdbx_seq_one_letter_code
_entity_poly.pdbx_strand_id
1 'polypeptide(L)'
;MSGLDVDTGGLDRSGENLDQVAEHIKLIRDDYLDKITSYHGCWGTDKFGMTFAEKYLPAVEDAKTGITELSNALNGSAQSLRDASTDFGNLQTDITESLGQHNSRKS
;
A
#
# COMPACT_ATOMS: atom_id res chain seq x y z
N MET A 1 36.02 6.47 -5.83
CA MET A 1 34.89 7.14 -5.15
C MET A 1 33.76 6.13 -5.12
N SER A 2 33.39 5.64 -3.95
CA SER A 2 32.20 4.79 -3.80
C SER A 2 30.98 5.69 -3.96
N GLY A 3 30.45 5.76 -5.18
CA GLY A 3 29.11 6.29 -5.40
C GLY A 3 28.14 5.51 -4.52
N LEU A 4 27.12 6.18 -4.00
CA LEU A 4 26.02 5.53 -3.29
C LEU A 4 25.48 4.40 -4.21
N ASP A 5 25.76 3.15 -3.88
CA ASP A 5 25.29 1.97 -4.63
C ASP A 5 23.90 1.62 -4.08
N VAL A 6 22.89 2.36 -4.55
CA VAL A 6 21.49 2.10 -4.20
C VAL A 6 20.89 1.19 -5.26
N ASP A 7 20.35 0.05 -4.85
CA ASP A 7 19.61 -0.87 -5.73
C ASP A 7 18.21 -0.29 -6.03
N THR A 8 18.17 0.72 -6.91
CA THR A 8 16.93 1.33 -7.41
C THR A 8 16.02 0.30 -8.06
N GLY A 9 16.59 -0.67 -8.80
CA GLY A 9 15.83 -1.77 -9.35
C GLY A 9 15.19 -2.68 -8.29
N GLY A 10 15.83 -2.84 -7.12
CA GLY A 10 15.27 -3.53 -5.96
C GLY A 10 14.13 -2.78 -5.29
N LEU A 11 14.27 -1.45 -5.17
CA LEU A 11 13.21 -0.58 -4.65
C LEU A 11 11.97 -0.59 -5.56
N ASP A 12 12.17 -0.50 -6.87
CA ASP A 12 11.08 -0.50 -7.84
C ASP A 12 10.30 -1.83 -7.81
N ARG A 13 11.01 -2.96 -7.87
CA ARG A 13 10.42 -4.31 -7.71
C ARG A 13 9.69 -4.46 -6.38
N SER A 14 10.20 -3.86 -5.30
CA SER A 14 9.54 -3.91 -3.99
C SER A 14 8.24 -3.10 -3.99
N GLY A 15 8.21 -1.94 -4.66
CA GLY A 15 7.00 -1.18 -4.91
C GLY A 15 5.96 -1.98 -5.70
N GLU A 16 6.36 -2.62 -6.79
CA GLU A 16 5.47 -3.50 -7.58
C GLU A 16 4.91 -4.67 -6.76
N ASN A 17 5.74 -5.32 -5.93
CA ASN A 17 5.29 -6.41 -5.07
C ASN A 17 4.25 -5.93 -4.04
N LEU A 18 4.43 -4.74 -3.47
CA LEU A 18 3.46 -4.17 -2.52
C LEU A 18 2.14 -3.81 -3.21
N ASP A 19 2.17 -3.33 -4.45
CA ASP A 19 0.95 -3.11 -5.24
C ASP A 19 0.17 -4.41 -5.45
N GLN A 20 0.86 -5.50 -5.81
CA GLN A 20 0.21 -6.81 -5.99
C GLN A 20 -0.44 -7.30 -4.68
N VAL A 21 0.24 -7.12 -3.55
CA VAL A 21 -0.31 -7.44 -2.22
C VAL A 21 -1.52 -6.56 -1.90
N ALA A 22 -1.44 -5.26 -2.20
CA ALA A 22 -2.53 -4.32 -1.99
C ALA A 22 -3.77 -4.70 -2.82
N GLU A 23 -3.58 -5.09 -4.08
CA GLU A 23 -4.66 -5.60 -4.95
C GLU A 23 -5.28 -6.88 -4.42
N HIS A 24 -4.48 -7.86 -3.99
CA HIS A 24 -5.02 -9.06 -3.35
C HIS A 24 -5.84 -8.74 -2.10
N ILE A 25 -5.39 -7.80 -1.27
CA ILE A 25 -6.13 -7.36 -0.08
C ILE A 25 -7.43 -6.63 -0.47
N LYS A 26 -7.45 -5.84 -1.55
CA LYS A 26 -8.70 -5.24 -2.07
C LYS A 26 -9.69 -6.31 -2.52
N LEU A 27 -9.24 -7.34 -3.22
CA LEU A 27 -10.12 -8.43 -3.65
C LEU A 27 -10.69 -9.22 -2.46
N ILE A 28 -9.85 -9.54 -1.47
CA ILE A 28 -10.29 -10.20 -0.24
C ILE A 28 -11.25 -9.29 0.54
N ARG A 29 -10.96 -7.99 0.62
CA ARG A 29 -11.85 -6.99 1.22
C ARG A 29 -13.21 -7.05 0.55
N ASP A 30 -13.26 -6.95 -0.78
CA ASP A 30 -14.52 -6.85 -1.50
C ASP A 30 -15.35 -8.13 -1.35
N ASP A 31 -14.73 -9.31 -1.40
CA ASP A 31 -15.38 -10.60 -1.12
C ASP A 31 -15.87 -10.70 0.34
N TYR A 32 -15.06 -10.26 1.31
CA TYR A 32 -15.45 -10.26 2.72
C TYR A 32 -16.58 -9.27 3.00
N LEU A 33 -16.50 -8.06 2.44
CA LEU A 33 -17.53 -7.03 2.56
C LEU A 33 -18.85 -7.49 1.96
N ASP A 34 -18.83 -8.10 0.79
CA ASP A 34 -20.03 -8.65 0.15
C ASP A 34 -20.68 -9.72 1.06
N LYS A 35 -19.88 -10.66 1.58
CA LYS A 35 -20.37 -11.71 2.48
C LYS A 35 -20.93 -11.18 3.79
N ILE A 36 -20.22 -10.30 4.49
CA ILE A 36 -20.68 -9.81 5.81
C ILE A 36 -21.86 -8.86 5.69
N THR A 37 -21.97 -8.12 4.58
CA THR A 37 -23.09 -7.20 4.33
C THR A 37 -24.30 -7.94 3.78
N SER A 38 -24.13 -9.04 3.03
CA SER A 38 -25.26 -9.87 2.55
C SER A 38 -26.13 -10.44 3.67
N TYR A 39 -25.58 -10.57 4.88
CA TYR A 39 -26.32 -10.99 6.08
C TYR A 39 -27.14 -9.84 6.66
N HIS A 40 -28.37 -9.69 6.19
CA HIS A 40 -29.31 -8.69 6.68
C HIS A 40 -30.35 -9.30 7.62
N GLY A 41 -30.14 -9.14 8.93
CA GLY A 41 -31.23 -8.87 9.87
C GLY A 41 -32.22 -9.99 10.21
N CYS A 42 -32.00 -11.24 9.81
CA CYS A 42 -32.85 -12.38 10.23
C CYS A 42 -32.60 -12.82 11.69
N TRP A 43 -32.10 -11.95 12.55
CA TRP A 43 -31.74 -12.29 13.94
C TRP A 43 -32.95 -12.31 14.88
N GLY A 44 -34.10 -11.85 14.42
CA GLY A 44 -35.32 -11.73 15.22
C GLY A 44 -35.41 -10.38 15.92
N THR A 45 -36.63 -10.04 16.33
CA THR A 45 -36.94 -8.83 17.11
C THR A 45 -37.02 -9.13 18.61
N ASP A 46 -36.69 -10.35 19.02
CA ASP A 46 -36.58 -10.71 20.41
C ASP A 46 -35.28 -10.16 21.02
N LYS A 47 -35.17 -10.23 22.34
CA LYS A 47 -34.02 -9.70 23.07
C LYS A 47 -32.69 -10.26 22.55
N PHE A 48 -32.65 -11.54 22.16
CA PHE A 48 -31.45 -12.18 21.62
C PHE A 48 -31.06 -11.59 20.27
N GLY A 49 -32.01 -11.47 19.34
CA GLY A 49 -31.77 -10.88 18.02
C GLY A 49 -31.27 -9.44 18.09
N MET A 50 -31.89 -8.62 18.95
CA MET A 50 -31.47 -7.24 19.17
C MET A 50 -30.06 -7.15 19.77
N THR A 51 -29.76 -7.92 20.83
CA THR A 51 -28.43 -7.92 21.44
C THR A 51 -27.34 -8.44 20.50
N PHE A 52 -27.66 -9.40 19.63
CA PHE A 52 -26.73 -9.82 18.59
C PHE A 52 -26.45 -8.70 17.59
N ALA A 53 -27.51 -8.05 17.08
CA ALA A 53 -27.40 -6.94 16.12
C ALA A 53 -26.56 -5.78 16.68
N GLU A 54 -26.78 -5.41 17.95
CA GLU A 54 -26.05 -4.36 18.66
C GLU A 54 -24.54 -4.59 18.72
N LYS A 55 -24.08 -5.84 18.67
CA LYS A 55 -22.66 -6.19 18.69
C LYS A 55 -22.10 -6.48 17.30
N TYR A 56 -22.87 -7.16 16.47
CA TYR A 56 -22.44 -7.59 15.15
C TYR A 56 -22.25 -6.41 14.20
N LEU A 57 -23.21 -5.47 14.16
CA LEU A 57 -23.14 -4.33 13.24
C LEU A 57 -21.93 -3.42 13.48
N PRO A 58 -21.60 -3.00 14.72
CA PRO A 58 -20.37 -2.25 14.96
C PRO A 58 -19.10 -3.03 14.59
N ALA A 59 -19.02 -4.31 14.95
CA ALA A 59 -17.85 -5.13 14.62
C ALA A 59 -17.64 -5.27 13.09
N VAL A 60 -18.73 -5.32 12.32
CA VAL A 60 -18.68 -5.28 10.85
C VAL A 60 -18.09 -3.97 10.37
N GLU A 61 -18.57 -2.82 10.86
CA GLU A 61 -18.06 -1.50 10.47
C GLU A 61 -16.58 -1.29 10.85
N ASP A 62 -16.16 -1.76 12.03
CA ASP A 62 -14.76 -1.74 12.45
C ASP A 62 -13.88 -2.56 11.49
N ALA A 63 -14.34 -3.74 11.08
CA ALA A 63 -13.64 -4.57 10.11
C ALA A 63 -13.55 -3.90 8.72
N LYS A 64 -14.61 -3.22 8.26
CA LYS A 64 -14.57 -2.46 6.99
C LYS A 64 -13.51 -1.37 7.03
N THR A 65 -13.46 -0.65 8.16
CA THR A 65 -12.54 0.46 8.37
C THR A 65 -11.09 -0.04 8.37
N GLY A 66 -10.77 -1.05 9.19
CA GLY A 66 -9.41 -1.56 9.31
C GLY A 66 -8.85 -2.14 8.00
N ILE A 67 -9.67 -2.86 7.22
CA ILE A 67 -9.20 -3.40 5.93
C ILE A 67 -9.00 -2.28 4.89
N THR A 68 -9.83 -1.24 4.92
CA THR A 68 -9.66 -0.06 4.05
C THR A 68 -8.37 0.67 4.37
N GLU A 69 -8.09 0.91 5.64
CA GLU A 69 -6.85 1.53 6.10
C GLU A 69 -5.61 0.70 5.71
N LEU A 70 -5.67 -0.62 5.89
CA LEU A 70 -4.60 -1.52 5.48
C LEU A 70 -4.31 -1.43 3.97
N SER A 71 -5.34 -1.45 3.14
CA SER A 71 -5.18 -1.32 1.68
C SER A 71 -4.53 0.01 1.29
N ASN A 72 -4.95 1.11 1.92
CA ASN A 72 -4.38 2.43 1.68
C ASN A 72 -2.91 2.52 2.13
N ALA A 73 -2.58 1.95 3.29
CA ALA A 73 -1.22 1.94 3.80
C ALA A 73 -0.26 1.18 2.88
N LEU A 74 -0.71 0.06 2.30
CA LEU A 74 0.09 -0.72 1.35
C LEU A 74 0.34 0.03 0.04
N ASN A 75 -0.69 0.66 -0.54
CA ASN A 75 -0.53 1.49 -1.74
C ASN A 75 0.42 2.66 -1.47
N GLY A 76 0.30 3.34 -0.32
CA GLY A 76 1.19 4.43 0.06
C GLY A 76 2.65 3.99 0.26
N SER A 77 2.85 2.80 0.81
CA SER A 77 4.17 2.20 0.97
C SER A 77 4.79 1.85 -0.39
N ALA A 78 4.00 1.30 -1.32
CA ALA A 78 4.44 1.01 -2.68
C ALA A 78 4.86 2.28 -3.43
N GLN A 79 4.06 3.34 -3.34
CA GLN A 79 4.38 4.65 -3.93
C GLN A 79 5.69 5.21 -3.37
N SER A 80 5.86 5.16 -2.04
CA SER A 80 7.08 5.66 -1.39
C SER A 80 8.35 4.95 -1.86
N LEU A 81 8.28 3.63 -2.15
CA LEU A 81 9.42 2.88 -2.68
C LEU A 81 9.76 3.27 -4.12
N ARG A 82 8.74 3.54 -4.96
CA ARG A 82 8.94 4.03 -6.34
C ARG A 82 9.51 5.43 -6.39
N ASP A 83 8.99 6.31 -5.53
CA ASP A 83 9.49 7.68 -5.40
C ASP A 83 10.96 7.66 -4.98
N ALA A 84 11.30 6.83 -3.98
CA ALA A 84 12.70 6.63 -3.58
C ALA A 84 13.56 6.11 -4.72
N SER A 85 13.10 5.10 -5.47
CA SER A 85 13.82 4.58 -6.65
C SER A 85 14.11 5.68 -7.67
N THR A 86 13.10 6.52 -7.96
CA THR A 86 13.19 7.64 -8.90
C THR A 86 14.19 8.69 -8.42
N ASP A 87 14.07 9.12 -7.16
CA ASP A 87 14.94 10.14 -6.56
C ASP A 87 16.41 9.70 -6.57
N PHE A 88 16.69 8.43 -6.23
CA PHE A 88 18.04 7.90 -6.28
C PHE A 88 18.57 7.76 -7.71
N GLY A 89 17.73 7.38 -8.67
CA GLY A 89 18.11 7.35 -10.09
C GLY A 89 18.47 8.72 -10.65
N ASN A 90 17.69 9.75 -10.28
CA ASN A 90 17.97 11.14 -10.64
C ASN A 90 19.27 11.62 -10.00
N LEU A 91 19.46 11.36 -8.71
CA LEU A 91 20.70 11.72 -8.00
C LEU A 91 21.94 11.10 -8.64
N GLN A 92 21.87 9.84 -9.07
CA GLN A 92 22.99 9.18 -9.75
C GLN A 92 23.30 9.83 -11.10
N THR A 93 22.28 10.24 -11.84
CA THR A 93 22.42 10.95 -13.11
C THR A 93 23.10 12.30 -12.90
N ASP A 94 22.62 13.10 -11.95
CA ASP A 94 23.16 14.43 -11.62
C ASP A 94 24.65 14.36 -11.21
N ILE A 95 25.02 13.37 -10.39
CA ILE A 95 26.42 13.14 -9.99
C ILE A 95 27.29 12.81 -11.21
N THR A 96 26.79 11.94 -12.08
CA THR A 96 27.53 11.49 -13.27
C THR A 96 27.75 12.65 -14.25
N GLU A 97 26.72 13.46 -14.49
CA GLU A 97 26.80 14.65 -15.35
C GLU A 97 27.75 15.71 -14.77
N SER A 98 27.66 15.99 -13.48
CA SER A 98 28.53 16.95 -12.78
C SER A 98 30.01 16.56 -12.87
N LEU A 99 30.32 15.27 -12.64
CA LEU A 99 31.68 14.74 -12.79
C LEU A 99 32.17 14.79 -14.24
N GLY A 100 31.29 14.48 -15.21
CA GLY A 100 31.59 14.60 -16.64
C GLY A 100 31.93 16.03 -17.06
N GLN A 101 31.13 17.01 -16.62
CA GLN A 101 31.41 18.43 -16.88
C GLN A 101 32.70 18.93 -16.22
N HIS A 102 33.02 18.45 -15.02
CA HIS A 102 34.22 18.85 -14.31
C HIS A 102 35.50 18.30 -14.97
N ASN A 103 35.46 17.09 -15.51
CA ASN A 103 36.57 16.53 -16.30
C ASN A 103 36.77 17.26 -17.63
N SER A 104 35.68 17.64 -18.32
CA SER A 104 35.76 18.38 -19.58
C SER A 104 36.28 19.82 -19.44
N ARG A 105 36.18 20.44 -18.26
CA ARG A 105 36.75 21.78 -17.99
C ARG A 105 38.25 21.76 -17.62
N LYS A 106 38.83 20.59 -17.36
CA LYS A 106 40.26 20.43 -17.00
C LYS A 106 41.13 19.95 -18.16
N SER A 107 40.53 19.62 -19.31
CA SER A 107 41.24 19.30 -20.57
C SER A 107 41.19 20.47 -21.53
#